data_AF-A0A2P4XM09-F1
#
_entry.id   AF-A0A2P4XM09-F1
#
_cell.length_a   1.000
_cell.length_b   1.000
_cell.length_c   1.000
_cell.angle_alpha   90.00
_cell.angle_beta   90.00
_cell.angle_gamma   90.00
#
_symmetry.space_group_name_H-M   'P 1'
#
loop_
_entity.id
_entity.type
_entity.pdbx_description
1 polymer ?
#
loop_
_entity_poly.entity_id
_entity_poly.type
_entity_poly.pdbx_seq_one_letter_code
_entity_poly.pdbx_strand_id
1 'polypeptide(L)'
;MTERPDDTPREKRKRLTQQALDTRTFPPQLAYPEILRNDSDLVALFSQPVLVWIPGVKRESRKPPCVVSGCRCDPSLKELKLRVIEDVDCKYNVLYIKYQCTGNQVNL
;
A
#
# COMPACT_ATOMS: atom_id res chain seq x y z
N MET A 1 -0.04 -17.31 -24.44
CA MET A 1 -0.90 -17.35 -23.24
C MET A 1 -0.57 -16.08 -22.45
N THR A 2 -1.41 -15.05 -22.57
CA THR A 2 -1.09 -13.72 -22.06
C THR A 2 -1.44 -13.68 -20.58
N GLU A 3 -0.44 -13.91 -19.72
CA GLU A 3 -0.61 -13.75 -18.28
C GLU A 3 -1.03 -12.29 -18.00
N ARG A 4 -2.17 -12.11 -17.34
CA ARG A 4 -2.62 -10.78 -16.92
C ARG A 4 -1.63 -10.28 -15.86
N PRO A 5 -1.06 -9.06 -16.00
CA PRO A 5 -0.03 -8.53 -15.09
C PRO A 5 -0.50 -8.24 -13.65
N ASP A 6 -1.70 -8.66 -13.27
CA ASP A 6 -2.49 -8.06 -12.19
C ASP A 6 -2.36 -8.79 -10.84
N ASP A 7 -1.71 -9.95 -10.80
CA ASP A 7 -1.57 -10.73 -9.56
C ASP A 7 -0.20 -10.56 -8.94
N THR A 8 0.05 -9.38 -8.34
CA THR A 8 1.09 -9.32 -7.30
C THR A 8 0.73 -10.35 -6.22
N PRO A 9 1.54 -11.40 -6.01
CA PRO A 9 1.16 -12.51 -5.14
C PRO A 9 0.79 -12.01 -3.74
N ARG A 10 -0.22 -12.63 -3.12
CA ARG A 10 -0.73 -12.22 -1.80
C ARG A 10 0.39 -12.10 -0.75
N GLU A 11 1.34 -13.02 -0.77
CA GLU A 11 2.49 -12.99 0.15
C GLU A 11 3.44 -11.83 -0.15
N LYS A 12 3.68 -11.50 -1.42
CA LYS A 12 4.47 -10.32 -1.81
C LYS A 12 3.80 -9.03 -1.32
N ARG A 13 2.47 -8.91 -1.44
CA ARG A 13 1.70 -7.76 -0.93
C ARG A 13 1.84 -7.61 0.58
N LYS A 14 1.67 -8.69 1.35
CA LYS A 14 1.86 -8.66 2.80
C LYS A 14 3.26 -8.22 3.19
N ARG A 15 4.29 -8.79 2.55
CA ARG A 15 5.70 -8.45 2.79
C ARG A 15 5.98 -6.97 2.56
N LEU A 16 5.55 -6.44 1.42
CA LEU A 16 5.73 -5.03 1.06
C LEU A 16 4.98 -4.09 2.02
N THR A 17 3.77 -4.46 2.43
CA THR A 17 3.00 -3.70 3.43
C THR A 17 3.71 -3.68 4.77
N GLN A 18 4.19 -4.84 5.25
CA GLN A 18 4.88 -4.94 6.52
C GLN A 18 6.17 -4.11 6.52
N GLN A 19 6.97 -4.20 5.45
CA GLN A 19 8.17 -3.38 5.29
C GLN A 19 7.86 -1.89 5.33
N ALA A 20 6.77 -1.43 4.69
CA ALA A 20 6.35 -0.04 4.75
C ALA A 20 5.88 0.39 6.17
N LEU A 21 5.20 -0.50 6.92
CA LEU A 21 4.85 -0.25 8.33
C LEU A 21 6.09 -0.10 9.21
N ASP A 22 7.13 -0.90 8.96
CA ASP A 22 8.36 -0.91 9.74
C ASP A 22 9.23 0.32 9.42
N THR A 23 9.36 0.68 8.14
CA THR A 23 10.21 1.78 7.67
C THR A 23 9.61 3.17 7.87
N ARG A 24 8.27 3.28 7.95
CA ARG A 24 7.55 4.56 8.17
C ARG A 24 7.89 5.64 7.15
N THR A 25 8.21 5.24 5.92
CA THR A 25 8.64 6.15 4.87
C THR A 25 7.51 7.11 4.53
N PHE A 26 7.75 8.40 4.72
CA PHE A 26 6.85 9.47 4.30
C PHE A 26 7.67 10.57 3.62
N PRO A 27 7.31 10.99 2.40
CA PRO A 27 6.19 10.49 1.59
C PRO A 27 6.44 9.08 1.02
N PRO A 28 5.39 8.34 0.63
CA PRO A 28 5.52 7.06 -0.08
C PRO A 28 6.41 7.21 -1.31
N GLN A 29 7.31 6.25 -1.54
CA GLN A 29 8.24 6.25 -2.67
C GLN A 29 7.88 5.15 -3.66
N LEU A 30 8.01 5.43 -4.96
CA LEU A 30 7.82 4.41 -5.99
C LEU A 30 9.05 3.50 -6.03
N ALA A 31 8.82 2.20 -5.93
CA ALA A 31 9.87 1.21 -5.93
C ALA A 31 10.00 0.60 -7.33
N TYR A 32 11.00 1.07 -8.07
CA TYR A 32 11.29 0.65 -9.42
C TYR A 32 12.07 -0.69 -9.43
N PRO A 33 11.71 -1.65 -10.29
CA PRO A 33 12.40 -2.94 -10.36
C PRO A 33 13.90 -2.84 -10.58
N GLU A 34 14.33 -1.91 -11.45
CA GLU A 34 15.73 -1.66 -11.82
C GLU A 34 16.57 -1.08 -10.69
N ILE A 35 15.95 -0.42 -9.71
CA ILE A 35 16.64 0.12 -8.53
C ILE A 35 16.74 -0.94 -7.43
N LEU A 36 15.72 -1.79 -7.32
CA LEU A 36 15.62 -2.78 -6.24
C LEU A 36 16.41 -4.05 -6.50
N ARG A 37 16.73 -4.35 -7.76
CA ARG A 37 17.33 -5.61 -8.16
C ARG A 37 18.69 -5.39 -8.81
N ASN A 38 19.66 -6.17 -8.35
CA ASN A 38 21.01 -6.24 -8.91
C ASN A 38 21.27 -7.62 -9.53
N ASP A 39 20.20 -8.32 -9.93
CA ASP A 39 20.25 -9.67 -10.51
C ASP A 39 20.27 -9.62 -12.04
N SER A 40 20.82 -10.67 -12.66
CA SER A 40 20.90 -10.83 -14.12
C SER A 40 19.56 -11.23 -14.77
N ASP A 41 18.47 -11.28 -13.99
CA ASP A 41 17.14 -11.62 -14.46
C ASP A 41 16.45 -10.40 -15.08
N LEU A 42 16.70 -10.19 -16.36
CA LEU A 42 16.10 -9.10 -17.14
C LEU A 42 14.57 -9.14 -17.16
N VAL A 43 13.95 -10.31 -16.96
CA VAL A 43 12.48 -10.43 -16.91
C VAL A 43 11.92 -9.64 -15.73
N ALA A 44 12.65 -9.59 -14.62
CA ALA A 44 12.23 -8.86 -13.43
C ALA A 44 12.18 -7.34 -13.66
N LEU A 45 12.99 -6.80 -14.59
CA LEU A 45 13.00 -5.37 -14.94
C LEU A 45 11.71 -4.91 -15.63
N PHE A 46 11.00 -5.82 -16.30
CA PHE A 46 9.71 -5.53 -16.94
C PHE A 46 8.51 -5.63 -15.98
N SER A 47 8.76 -5.91 -14.69
CA SER A 47 7.70 -5.90 -13.68
C SER A 47 7.15 -4.48 -13.48
N GLN A 48 5.86 -4.35 -13.18
CA GLN A 48 5.31 -3.05 -12.83
C GLN A 48 5.92 -2.52 -11.52
N PRO A 49 6.36 -1.25 -11.48
CA PRO A 49 6.77 -0.60 -10.24
C PRO A 49 5.66 -0.65 -9.19
N VAL A 50 6.05 -0.65 -7.92
CA VAL A 50 5.10 -0.72 -6.79
C VAL A 50 5.25 0.50 -5.89
N LEU A 51 4.14 1.19 -5.65
CA LEU A 51 3.99 2.23 -4.64
C LEU A 51 3.23 1.64 -3.45
N VAL A 52 3.84 1.67 -2.27
CA VAL A 52 3.17 1.25 -1.03
C VAL A 52 2.72 2.49 -0.27
N TRP A 53 1.42 2.78 -0.29
CA TRP A 53 0.85 3.91 0.41
C TRP A 53 0.13 3.47 1.69
N ILE A 54 0.82 3.64 2.81
CA ILE A 54 0.23 3.42 4.12
C ILE A 54 -0.02 4.79 4.75
N PRO A 55 -1.29 5.20 4.92
CA PRO A 55 -1.59 6.39 5.69
C PRO A 55 -1.29 6.10 7.18
N GLY A 56 -0.05 6.37 7.59
CA GLY A 56 0.46 6.32 8.96
C GLY A 56 1.52 7.43 9.11
N VAL A 57 1.13 8.70 9.24
CA VAL A 57 0.75 9.42 10.47
C VAL A 57 1.82 9.31 11.55
N LYS A 58 2.49 10.44 11.83
CA LYS A 58 3.48 10.68 12.89
C LYS A 58 2.91 10.48 14.32
N ARG A 59 2.15 9.40 14.56
CA ARG A 59 1.50 9.07 15.83
C ARG A 59 2.14 7.82 16.42
N GLU A 60 2.28 7.81 17.74
CA GLU A 60 2.81 6.67 18.50
C GLU A 60 1.99 5.39 18.31
N SER A 61 0.66 5.52 18.16
CA SER A 61 -0.25 4.38 17.96
C SER A 61 -0.09 3.67 16.60
N ARG A 62 0.71 4.22 15.68
CA ARG A 62 0.92 3.71 14.30
C ARG A 62 -0.38 3.56 13.49
N LYS A 63 -1.45 4.22 13.93
CA LYS A 63 -2.76 4.21 13.27
C LYS A 63 -3.13 5.63 12.83
N PRO A 64 -3.76 5.79 11.66
CA PRO A 64 -4.27 7.08 11.26
C PRO A 64 -5.39 7.56 12.19
N PRO A 65 -5.64 8.88 12.30
CA PRO A 65 -6.85 9.37 12.93
C PRO A 65 -8.08 8.80 12.21
N CYS A 66 -9.16 8.59 12.96
CA CYS A 66 -10.43 8.32 12.33
C CYS A 66 -10.86 9.52 11.48
N VAL A 67 -11.29 9.24 10.24
CA VAL A 67 -11.82 10.25 9.32
C VAL A 67 -13.28 10.63 9.62
N VAL A 68 -13.96 9.86 10.47
CA VAL A 68 -15.34 10.16 10.91
C VAL A 68 -15.30 11.33 11.87
N SER A 69 -15.99 12.42 11.53
CA SER A 69 -16.06 13.63 12.34
C SER A 69 -16.48 13.32 13.78
N GLY A 70 -15.72 13.82 14.75
CA GLY A 70 -15.96 13.58 16.18
C GLY A 70 -15.53 12.21 16.71
N CYS A 71 -15.16 11.23 15.88
CA CYS A 71 -14.68 9.94 16.38
C CYS A 71 -13.24 10.05 16.90
N ARG A 72 -13.03 9.63 18.15
CA ARG A 72 -11.69 9.48 18.75
C ARG A 72 -11.19 8.03 18.76
N CYS A 73 -11.90 7.17 18.05
CA CYS A 73 -11.55 5.78 17.88
C CYS A 73 -10.22 5.61 17.14
N ASP A 74 -9.51 4.54 17.48
CA ASP A 74 -8.38 4.03 16.68
C ASP A 74 -8.93 3.13 15.57
N PRO A 75 -8.87 3.55 14.29
CA PRO A 75 -9.39 2.74 13.19
C PRO A 75 -8.67 1.40 13.11
N SER A 76 -9.43 0.33 12.83
CA SER A 76 -8.84 -0.99 12.59
C SER A 76 -8.55 -1.20 11.12
N LEU A 77 -7.59 -2.07 10.82
CA LEU A 77 -7.33 -2.53 9.46
C LEU A 77 -8.57 -3.25 8.94
N LYS A 78 -9.17 -2.74 7.86
CA LYS A 78 -10.27 -3.43 7.17
C LYS A 78 -9.74 -4.32 6.07
N GLU A 79 -8.89 -3.77 5.20
CA GLU A 79 -8.50 -4.45 3.97
C GLU A 79 -7.18 -3.89 3.41
N LEU A 80 -6.37 -4.76 2.80
CA LEU A 80 -5.27 -4.37 1.93
C LEU A 80 -5.76 -4.30 0.50
N LYS A 81 -5.65 -3.13 -0.13
CA LYS A 81 -6.10 -2.89 -1.50
C LYS A 81 -4.91 -2.78 -2.44
N LEU A 82 -4.98 -3.47 -3.57
CA LEU A 82 -4.09 -3.30 -4.71
C LEU A 82 -4.88 -2.62 -5.83
N ARG A 83 -4.29 -1.64 -6.50
CA ARG A 83 -4.81 -1.02 -7.72
C ARG A 83 -3.68 -0.82 -8.72
N VAL A 84 -3.97 -0.99 -10.00
CA VAL A 84 -3.12 -0.49 -11.06
C VAL A 84 -3.52 0.96 -11.33
N ILE A 85 -2.54 1.86 -11.32
CA ILE A 85 -2.68 3.24 -11.79
C ILE A 85 -1.99 3.35 -13.14
N GLU A 86 -2.68 3.96 -14.09
CA GLU A 86 -2.14 4.34 -15.39
C GLU A 86 -2.01 5.86 -15.41
N ASP A 87 -0.79 6.35 -15.60
CA ASP A 87 -0.43 7.74 -15.82
C ASP A 87 0.07 7.90 -17.27
N VAL A 88 0.28 9.13 -17.73
CA VAL A 88 0.70 9.46 -19.11
C VAL A 88 1.93 8.67 -19.54
N ASP A 89 2.91 8.50 -18.64
CA ASP A 89 4.20 7.89 -18.96
C ASP A 89 4.45 6.53 -18.28
N CYS A 90 3.57 6.08 -17.38
CA CYS A 90 3.81 4.87 -16.62
C CYS A 90 2.55 4.15 -16.13
N LYS A 91 2.69 2.83 -15.93
CA LYS A 91 1.71 2.03 -15.19
C LYS A 91 2.37 1.46 -13.95
N TYR A 92 1.76 1.64 -12.79
CA TYR A 92 2.31 1.14 -11.53
C TYR A 92 1.24 0.62 -10.59
N ASN A 93 1.65 -0.30 -9.74
CA ASN A 93 0.82 -0.90 -8.73
C ASN A 93 0.82 -0.05 -7.45
N VAL A 94 -0.35 0.37 -6.99
CA VAL A 94 -0.52 1.00 -5.69
C VAL A 94 -1.12 0.02 -4.71
N LEU A 95 -0.34 -0.29 -3.67
CA LEU A 95 -0.77 -1.05 -2.52
C LEU A 95 -1.10 -0.09 -1.38
N TYR A 96 -2.34 -0.07 -0.90
CA TYR A 96 -2.75 0.81 0.18
C TYR A 96 -3.66 0.14 1.21
N ILE A 97 -3.67 0.72 2.42
CA ILE A 97 -4.46 0.21 3.54
C ILE A 97 -5.80 0.93 3.62
N LYS A 98 -6.89 0.15 3.63
CA LYS A 98 -8.22 0.63 4.00
C LYS A 98 -8.42 0.39 5.50
N TYR A 99 -8.65 1.47 6.23
CA TYR A 99 -9.04 1.41 7.64
C TYR A 99 -10.57 1.48 7.79
N GLN A 100 -11.10 0.95 8.89
CA GLN A 100 -12.49 1.12 9.30
C GLN A 100 -12.59 1.75 10.68
N CYS A 101 -13.55 2.67 10.82
CA CYS A 101 -13.95 3.20 12.11
C CYS A 101 -14.39 2.07 13.04
N THR A 102 -13.96 2.12 14.30
CA THR A 102 -14.31 1.17 15.37
C THR A 102 -15.16 1.81 16.47
N GLY A 103 -15.39 3.12 16.40
CA GLY A 103 -16.39 3.76 17.24
C GLY A 103 -17.76 3.23 16.85
N ASN A 104 -18.48 2.62 17.79
CA ASN A 104 -19.85 2.18 17.60
C ASN A 104 -20.63 3.26 16.85
N GLN A 105 -21.37 2.85 15.82
CA GLN A 105 -22.42 3.68 15.24
C GLN A 105 -23.46 3.95 16.33
N VAL A 106 -23.27 4.99 17.14
CA VAL A 106 -24.38 5.62 17.83
C VAL A 106 -25.11 6.36 16.72
N ASN A 107 -26.22 5.77 16.28
CA ASN A 107 -27.13 6.29 15.26
C ASN A 107 -27.30 7.80 15.37
N LEU A 108 -27.10 8.50 14.26
CA LEU A 108 -27.77 9.76 13.93
C LEU A 108 -28.28 9.65 12.51
#